data_AF-A0A1Y3UHU4-F1
#
_entry.id   AF-A0A1Y3UHU4-F1
#
_cell.length_a   1.000
_cell.length_b   1.000
_cell.length_c   1.000
_cell.angle_alpha   90.00
_cell.angle_beta   90.00
_cell.angle_gamma   90.00
#
_symmetry.space_group_name_H-M   'P 1'
#
loop_
_entity.id
_entity.type
_entity.pdbx_description
1 polymer ?
#
loop_
_entity_poly.entity_id
_entity_poly.type
_entity_poly.pdbx_seq_one_letter_code
_entity_poly.pdbx_strand_id
1 'polypeptide(L)'
;MQLVQRFLAGYTDNFRAALALWPLASVALTLPILAYLYHRDGRLKFASVVSTYLAVLYLMGLGCFTLYPLPEGPSGPGVSYGIPWQLNPFAFVSDFAREGVSTLPQIVFNVVLFMPLGFIAGRLLRLGAARSAALGLAASFVIEAAQGTGLFGIYPYAYRTADVDDLIYNTAGAVLGWWCALQLGRVLPPGALAAEGEVTHRPGFVRRCVALWLDTVLMGTVLLVLAAVASVAAWSIPAGERLFQGGWLVVLAAAVFVVVEGVVPWMRGGSTPGGRFVRMSCETRERTGAHRLAFYLARLVVLGGSFLFFPLAWTVLMLFYLVARQMPYDFV
;
A
#
# COMPACT_ATOMS: atom_id res chain seq x y z
N MET A 1 14.37 -32.66 13.98
CA MET A 1 12.96 -32.22 14.19
C MET A 1 12.80 -31.24 15.36
N GLN A 2 13.40 -31.47 16.54
CA GLN A 2 13.27 -30.58 17.70
C GLN A 2 13.91 -29.18 17.54
N LEU A 3 15.04 -29.07 16.83
CA LEU A 3 15.70 -27.78 16.56
C LEU A 3 14.80 -26.85 15.72
N VAL A 4 14.22 -27.40 14.64
CA VAL A 4 13.31 -26.68 13.74
C VAL A 4 12.01 -26.30 14.45
N GLN A 5 11.45 -27.18 15.29
CA GLN A 5 10.25 -26.85 16.08
C GLN A 5 10.49 -25.75 17.12
N ARG A 6 11.61 -25.79 17.86
CA ARG A 6 11.94 -24.72 18.83
C ARG A 6 12.22 -23.39 18.15
N PHE A 7 12.90 -23.43 17.00
CA PHE A 7 13.15 -22.25 16.19
C PHE A 7 11.82 -21.64 15.68
N LEU A 8 10.96 -22.45 15.05
CA LEU A 8 9.64 -22.01 14.56
C LEU A 8 8.70 -21.52 15.68
N ALA A 9 8.79 -22.08 16.88
CA ALA A 9 8.04 -21.58 18.03
C ALA A 9 8.41 -20.12 18.36
N GLY A 10 9.68 -19.73 18.22
CA GLY A 10 10.15 -18.35 18.40
C GLY A 10 9.65 -17.35 17.35
N TYR A 11 9.14 -17.83 16.21
CA TYR A 11 8.58 -17.02 15.12
C TYR A 11 7.07 -16.87 15.17
N THR A 12 6.42 -17.59 16.10
CA THR A 12 4.96 -17.65 16.18
C THR A 12 4.36 -16.29 16.52
N ASP A 13 4.98 -15.54 17.42
CA ASP A 13 4.47 -14.22 17.84
C ASP A 13 4.66 -13.16 16.76
N ASN A 14 5.78 -13.21 16.02
CA ASN A 14 6.02 -12.35 14.85
C ASN A 14 4.95 -12.60 13.78
N PHE A 15 4.61 -13.87 13.53
CA PHE A 15 3.57 -14.23 12.56
C PHE A 15 2.16 -13.80 13.03
N ARG A 16 1.84 -13.96 14.31
CA ARG A 16 0.58 -13.48 14.90
C ARG A 16 0.46 -11.96 14.78
N ALA A 17 1.53 -11.21 15.06
CA ALA A 17 1.56 -9.76 14.89
C ALA A 17 1.31 -9.37 13.42
N ALA A 18 1.97 -10.03 12.47
CA ALA A 18 1.75 -9.79 11.05
C ALA A 18 0.29 -10.06 10.64
N LEU A 19 -0.31 -11.17 11.11
CA LEU A 19 -1.72 -11.49 10.86
C LEU A 19 -2.69 -10.48 11.51
N ALA A 20 -2.37 -9.96 12.68
CA ALA A 20 -3.19 -8.95 13.36
C ALA A 20 -3.16 -7.59 12.65
N LEU A 21 -2.00 -7.19 12.13
CA LEU A 21 -1.82 -5.94 11.39
C LEU A 21 -2.32 -6.02 9.94
N TRP A 22 -2.34 -7.22 9.36
CA TRP A 22 -2.62 -7.43 7.94
C TRP A 22 -3.98 -6.92 7.46
N PRO A 23 -5.11 -7.09 8.17
CA PRO A 23 -6.40 -6.53 7.73
C PRO A 23 -6.35 -5.01 7.58
N LEU A 24 -5.77 -4.31 8.56
CA LEU A 24 -5.63 -2.86 8.54
C LEU A 24 -4.70 -2.40 7.41
N ALA A 25 -3.53 -3.02 7.30
CA ALA A 25 -2.57 -2.75 6.23
C ALA A 25 -3.16 -3.03 4.85
N SER A 26 -4.01 -4.06 4.72
CA SER A 26 -4.65 -4.39 3.45
C SER A 26 -5.68 -3.35 3.04
N VAL A 27 -6.44 -2.79 3.98
CA VAL A 27 -7.35 -1.67 3.68
C VAL A 27 -6.55 -0.47 3.15
N ALA A 28 -5.39 -0.17 3.75
CA ALA A 28 -4.56 0.96 3.36
C ALA A 28 -3.79 0.75 2.04
N LEU A 29 -3.24 -0.45 1.81
CA LEU A 29 -2.24 -0.69 0.76
C LEU A 29 -2.79 -1.45 -0.46
N THR A 30 -3.84 -2.25 -0.31
CA THR A 30 -4.34 -3.09 -1.43
C THR A 30 -4.91 -2.21 -2.56
N LEU A 31 -5.70 -1.20 -2.22
CA LEU A 31 -6.33 -0.31 -3.20
C LEU A 31 -5.32 0.50 -4.03
N PRO A 32 -4.29 1.15 -3.46
CA PRO A 32 -3.27 1.84 -4.25
C PRO A 32 -2.46 0.90 -5.14
N ILE A 33 -2.11 -0.30 -4.65
CA ILE A 33 -1.39 -1.28 -5.47
C ILE A 33 -2.28 -1.75 -6.63
N LEU A 34 -3.57 -2.02 -6.39
CA LEU A 34 -4.53 -2.35 -7.43
C LEU A 34 -4.72 -1.21 -8.43
N ALA A 35 -4.73 0.04 -7.97
CA ALA A 35 -4.79 1.21 -8.85
C ALA A 35 -3.60 1.24 -9.81
N TYR A 36 -2.39 1.06 -9.28
CA TYR A 36 -1.17 1.01 -10.08
C TYR A 36 -1.19 -0.15 -11.08
N LEU A 37 -1.54 -1.36 -10.63
CA LEU A 37 -1.63 -2.54 -11.50
C LEU A 37 -2.67 -2.34 -12.59
N TYR A 38 -3.82 -1.75 -12.25
CA TYR A 38 -4.86 -1.44 -13.21
C TYR A 38 -4.40 -0.40 -14.24
N HIS A 39 -3.79 0.71 -13.80
CA HIS A 39 -3.33 1.76 -14.69
C HIS A 39 -2.32 1.24 -15.72
N ARG A 40 -1.44 0.35 -15.27
CA ARG A 40 -0.42 -0.30 -16.11
C ARG A 40 -1.01 -1.38 -17.02
N ASP A 41 -1.87 -2.25 -16.49
CA ASP A 41 -2.31 -3.48 -17.18
C ASP A 41 -3.67 -3.33 -17.88
N GLY A 42 -4.40 -2.23 -17.68
CA GLY A 42 -5.72 -1.93 -18.28
C GLY A 42 -6.88 -2.80 -17.78
N ARG A 43 -6.61 -3.82 -16.96
CA ARG A 43 -7.59 -4.75 -16.38
C ARG A 43 -7.14 -5.27 -15.03
N LEU A 44 -8.10 -5.47 -14.11
CA LEU A 44 -7.87 -6.20 -12.86
C LEU A 44 -8.35 -7.64 -13.02
N LYS A 45 -7.44 -8.60 -12.86
CA LYS A 45 -7.78 -10.02 -12.75
C LYS A 45 -7.97 -10.38 -11.28
N PHE A 46 -8.78 -11.40 -11.00
CA PHE A 46 -8.91 -11.94 -9.64
C PHE A 46 -7.55 -12.32 -9.05
N ALA A 47 -6.67 -12.93 -9.85
CA ALA A 47 -5.30 -13.22 -9.46
C ALA A 47 -4.52 -11.97 -9.02
N SER A 48 -4.71 -10.81 -9.66
CA SER A 48 -4.06 -9.55 -9.26
C SER A 48 -4.53 -9.10 -7.88
N VAL A 49 -5.80 -9.28 -7.54
CA VAL A 49 -6.35 -8.99 -6.20
C VAL A 49 -5.73 -9.91 -5.16
N VAL A 50 -5.75 -11.22 -5.39
CA VAL A 50 -5.16 -12.20 -4.46
C VAL A 50 -3.65 -11.97 -4.29
N SER A 51 -2.91 -11.78 -5.38
CA SER A 51 -1.47 -11.50 -5.31
C SER A 51 -1.15 -10.20 -4.58
N THR A 52 -1.99 -9.17 -4.73
CA THR A 52 -1.81 -7.91 -4.00
C THR A 52 -2.05 -8.11 -2.50
N TYR A 53 -3.12 -8.82 -2.13
CA TYR A 53 -3.45 -9.11 -0.75
C TYR A 53 -2.36 -9.94 -0.05
N LEU A 54 -1.82 -10.94 -0.74
CA LEU A 54 -0.67 -11.73 -0.28
C LEU A 54 0.63 -10.92 -0.23
N ALA A 55 0.83 -9.98 -1.16
CA ALA A 55 1.99 -9.08 -1.13
C ALA A 55 1.94 -8.16 0.11
N VAL A 56 0.76 -7.67 0.50
CA VAL A 56 0.61 -6.89 1.73
C VAL A 56 0.88 -7.75 2.97
N LEU A 57 0.37 -9.00 3.01
CA LEU A 57 0.69 -9.93 4.10
C LEU A 57 2.20 -10.16 4.21
N TYR A 58 2.86 -10.37 3.06
CA TYR A 58 4.31 -10.51 3.00
C TYR A 58 5.03 -9.27 3.54
N LEU A 59 4.61 -8.05 3.20
CA LEU A 59 5.22 -6.83 3.74
C LEU A 59 5.04 -6.69 5.25
N MET A 60 3.87 -7.07 5.78
CA MET A 60 3.66 -7.13 7.23
C MET A 60 4.54 -8.19 7.88
N GLY A 61 4.62 -9.37 7.26
CA GLY A 61 5.53 -10.44 7.67
C GLY A 61 6.97 -9.96 7.69
N LEU A 62 7.45 -9.34 6.63
CA LEU A 62 8.82 -8.82 6.52
C LEU A 62 9.14 -7.86 7.68
N GLY A 63 8.27 -6.89 7.95
CA GLY A 63 8.45 -5.97 9.07
C GLY A 63 8.42 -6.66 10.44
N CYS A 64 7.46 -7.55 10.68
CA CYS A 64 7.37 -8.27 11.96
C CYS A 64 8.51 -9.28 12.14
N PHE A 65 9.00 -9.94 11.10
CA PHE A 65 10.10 -10.89 11.21
C PHE A 65 11.45 -10.22 11.46
N THR A 66 11.62 -8.98 11.01
CA THR A 66 12.90 -8.26 11.16
C THR A 66 12.92 -7.29 12.34
N LEU A 67 11.79 -6.66 12.70
CA LEU A 67 11.75 -5.60 13.71
C LEU A 67 11.07 -6.01 15.02
N TYR A 68 10.23 -7.05 15.02
CA TYR A 68 9.51 -7.51 16.22
C TYR A 68 10.26 -8.71 16.88
N PRO A 69 10.30 -8.81 18.22
CA PRO A 69 9.66 -7.96 19.24
C PRO A 69 10.31 -6.58 19.39
N LEU A 70 9.48 -5.58 19.68
CA LEU A 70 9.97 -4.26 20.05
C LEU A 70 10.56 -4.35 21.48
N PRO A 71 11.63 -3.59 21.78
CA PRO A 71 12.27 -3.62 23.08
C PRO A 71 11.32 -3.15 24.18
N GLU A 72 11.35 -3.85 25.31
CA GLU A 72 10.60 -3.51 26.52
C GLU A 72 11.59 -3.08 27.61
N GLY A 73 11.45 -1.86 28.15
CA GLY A 73 12.28 -1.37 29.26
C GLY A 73 13.73 -0.99 28.89
N PRO A 74 14.64 -0.77 29.85
CA PRO A 74 16.06 -0.48 29.60
C PRO A 74 16.93 -1.72 29.42
N SER A 75 16.37 -2.93 29.55
CA SER A 75 17.08 -4.21 29.46
C SER A 75 16.18 -5.29 28.86
N GLY A 76 16.76 -6.17 28.03
CA GLY A 76 16.03 -7.24 27.36
C GLY A 76 16.88 -7.97 26.31
N PRO A 77 16.35 -9.02 25.67
CA PRO A 77 17.10 -9.89 24.75
C PRO A 77 17.65 -9.20 23.48
N GLY A 78 17.15 -7.99 23.16
CA GLY A 78 17.54 -7.19 22.00
C GLY A 78 18.27 -5.89 22.35
N VAL A 79 18.90 -5.79 23.52
CA VAL A 79 19.66 -4.58 23.87
C VAL A 79 21.12 -4.76 23.46
N SER A 80 21.45 -4.36 22.23
CA SER A 80 22.83 -4.31 21.71
C SER A 80 23.53 -2.98 22.07
N TYR A 81 23.22 -2.42 23.24
CA TYR A 81 23.74 -1.11 23.64
C TYR A 81 25.28 -1.13 23.68
N GLY A 82 25.90 -0.31 22.83
CA GLY A 82 27.37 -0.21 22.72
C GLY A 82 28.03 -1.24 21.78
N ILE A 83 27.27 -2.11 21.10
CA ILE A 83 27.82 -2.98 20.07
C ILE A 83 27.94 -2.18 18.76
N PRO A 84 29.15 -2.02 18.18
CA PRO A 84 29.33 -1.31 16.93
C PRO A 84 28.73 -2.10 15.77
N TRP A 85 28.37 -1.38 14.70
CA TRP A 85 27.86 -2.01 13.48
C TRP A 85 28.93 -2.92 12.85
N GLN A 86 28.50 -4.07 12.32
CA GLN A 86 29.37 -4.96 11.58
C GLN A 86 29.43 -4.49 10.13
N LEU A 87 30.54 -3.84 9.78
CA LEU A 87 30.73 -3.24 8.45
C LEU A 87 31.67 -4.05 7.55
N ASN A 88 32.21 -5.17 8.04
CA ASN A 88 33.11 -6.02 7.27
C ASN A 88 32.30 -7.00 6.38
N PRO A 89 32.31 -6.87 5.04
CA PRO A 89 31.56 -7.75 4.13
C PRO A 89 32.16 -9.17 3.99
N PHE A 90 33.18 -9.49 4.78
CA PHE A 90 33.80 -10.81 4.88
C PHE A 90 33.71 -11.39 6.29
N ALA A 91 32.89 -10.80 7.17
CA ALA A 91 32.69 -11.29 8.53
C ALA A 91 32.17 -12.73 8.54
N PHE A 92 31.32 -13.09 7.58
CA PHE A 92 30.84 -14.47 7.39
C PHE A 92 31.97 -15.52 7.32
N VAL A 93 33.16 -15.19 6.82
CA VAL A 93 34.29 -16.13 6.73
C VAL A 93 34.81 -16.44 8.13
N SER A 94 35.00 -15.41 8.95
CA SER A 94 35.42 -15.58 10.35
C SER A 94 34.34 -16.26 11.18
N ASP A 95 33.07 -15.95 10.94
CA ASP A 95 31.95 -16.50 11.69
C ASP A 95 31.73 -17.97 11.33
N PHE A 96 31.81 -18.32 10.03
CA PHE A 96 31.80 -19.72 9.60
C PHE A 96 33.02 -20.50 10.12
N ALA A 97 34.20 -19.89 10.21
CA ALA A 97 35.37 -20.55 10.79
C ALA A 97 35.22 -20.82 12.30
N ARG A 98 34.49 -19.97 13.02
CA ARG A 98 34.26 -20.08 14.48
C ARG A 98 33.08 -20.98 14.84
N GLU A 99 31.98 -20.81 14.13
CA GLU A 99 30.67 -21.40 14.47
C GLU A 99 30.28 -22.51 13.49
N GLY A 100 30.92 -22.59 12.31
CA GLY A 100 30.68 -23.64 11.33
C GLY A 100 29.28 -23.58 10.73
N VAL A 101 28.64 -24.74 10.58
CA VAL A 101 27.33 -24.88 9.92
C VAL A 101 26.17 -24.20 10.65
N SER A 102 26.35 -23.73 11.89
CA SER A 102 25.29 -23.05 12.65
C SER A 102 24.96 -21.66 12.12
N THR A 103 25.80 -21.06 11.28
CA THR A 103 25.53 -19.76 10.62
C THR A 103 24.63 -19.90 9.38
N LEU A 104 24.57 -21.09 8.78
CA LEU A 104 23.80 -21.34 7.54
C LEU A 104 22.30 -21.00 7.66
N PRO A 105 21.59 -21.31 8.75
CA PRO A 105 20.19 -20.93 8.89
C PRO A 105 19.96 -19.42 8.72
N GLN A 106 20.77 -18.56 9.35
CA GLN A 106 20.62 -17.10 9.23
C GLN A 106 20.73 -16.66 7.77
N ILE A 107 21.79 -17.11 7.08
CA ILE A 107 22.03 -16.80 5.66
C ILE A 107 20.84 -17.25 4.80
N VAL A 108 20.42 -18.50 4.95
CA VAL A 108 19.33 -19.09 4.16
C VAL A 108 18.01 -18.38 4.44
N PHE A 109 17.69 -18.07 5.70
CA PHE A 109 16.44 -17.39 6.04
C PHE A 109 16.41 -15.95 5.55
N ASN A 110 17.52 -15.21 5.60
CA ASN A 110 17.60 -13.86 5.04
C ASN A 110 17.36 -13.86 3.52
N VAL A 111 18.01 -14.79 2.81
CA VAL A 111 17.77 -15.01 1.36
C VAL A 111 16.32 -15.39 1.07
N VAL A 112 15.76 -16.36 1.80
CA VAL A 112 14.38 -16.84 1.58
C VAL A 112 13.36 -15.78 1.94
N LEU A 113 13.61 -14.99 3.00
CA LEU A 113 12.74 -13.92 3.44
C LEU A 113 12.61 -12.82 2.38
N PHE A 114 13.68 -12.49 1.65
CA PHE A 114 13.64 -11.48 0.59
C PHE A 114 13.26 -12.00 -0.80
N MET A 115 13.20 -13.32 -0.99
CA MET A 115 12.81 -13.93 -2.26
C MET A 115 11.40 -13.49 -2.73
N PRO A 116 10.36 -13.41 -1.89
CA PRO A 116 9.07 -12.89 -2.31
C PRO A 116 9.13 -11.41 -2.74
N LEU A 117 9.95 -10.55 -2.13
CA LEU A 117 10.11 -9.16 -2.57
C LEU A 117 10.63 -9.09 -4.00
N GLY A 118 11.66 -9.89 -4.31
CA GLY A 118 12.19 -10.05 -5.67
C GLY A 118 11.16 -10.57 -6.65
N PHE A 119 10.38 -11.57 -6.24
CA PHE A 119 9.32 -12.15 -7.05
C PHE A 119 8.22 -11.11 -7.35
N ILE A 120 7.81 -10.33 -6.36
CA ILE A 120 6.85 -9.23 -6.50
C ILE A 120 7.42 -8.15 -7.44
N ALA A 121 8.69 -7.78 -7.29
CA ALA A 121 9.36 -6.82 -8.16
C ALA A 121 9.33 -7.27 -9.63
N GLY A 122 9.71 -8.51 -9.92
CA GLY A 122 9.69 -9.06 -11.28
C GLY A 122 8.28 -9.29 -11.82
N ARG A 123 7.36 -9.83 -11.01
CA ARG A 123 6.05 -10.29 -11.48
C ARG A 123 4.96 -9.23 -11.40
N LEU A 124 4.87 -8.54 -10.26
CA LEU A 124 3.84 -7.52 -10.01
C LEU A 124 4.30 -6.16 -10.52
N LEU A 125 5.56 -5.76 -10.33
CA LEU A 125 6.06 -4.44 -10.73
C LEU A 125 6.75 -4.44 -12.12
N ARG A 126 7.04 -5.62 -12.69
CA ARG A 126 7.74 -5.79 -13.98
C ARG A 126 9.12 -5.11 -13.99
N LEU A 127 9.80 -5.11 -12.86
CA LEU A 127 11.16 -4.59 -12.72
C LEU A 127 12.17 -5.59 -13.30
N GLY A 128 13.25 -5.05 -13.89
CA GLY A 128 14.42 -5.85 -14.28
C GLY A 128 15.26 -6.26 -13.07
N ALA A 129 16.28 -7.10 -13.30
CA ALA A 129 17.16 -7.63 -12.25
C ALA A 129 17.79 -6.52 -11.40
N ALA A 130 18.41 -5.51 -12.05
CA ALA A 130 19.09 -4.41 -11.35
C ALA A 130 18.14 -3.59 -10.46
N ARG A 131 16.93 -3.29 -10.93
CA ARG A 131 15.92 -2.56 -10.15
C ARG A 131 15.36 -3.41 -9.01
N SER A 132 15.24 -4.72 -9.21
CA SER A 132 14.81 -5.66 -8.15
C SER A 132 15.89 -5.81 -7.07
N ALA A 133 17.17 -5.86 -7.47
CA ALA A 133 18.30 -5.85 -6.55
C ALA A 133 18.37 -4.54 -5.76
N ALA A 134 18.24 -3.39 -6.43
CA ALA A 134 18.20 -2.09 -5.77
C ALA A 134 17.03 -1.96 -4.78
N LEU A 135 15.85 -2.50 -5.13
CA LEU A 135 14.72 -2.54 -4.21
C LEU A 135 15.01 -3.42 -2.98
N GLY A 136 15.60 -4.60 -3.18
CA GLY A 136 16.02 -5.49 -2.10
C GLY A 136 17.05 -4.83 -1.18
N LEU A 137 18.08 -4.23 -1.77
CA LEU A 137 19.14 -3.51 -1.05
C LEU A 137 18.57 -2.34 -0.24
N ALA A 138 17.71 -1.52 -0.86
CA ALA A 138 17.09 -0.39 -0.18
C ALA A 138 16.19 -0.83 0.97
N ALA A 139 15.36 -1.86 0.77
CA ALA A 139 14.51 -2.41 1.82
C ALA A 139 15.34 -3.02 2.97
N SER A 140 16.41 -3.75 2.65
CA SER A 140 17.33 -4.28 3.65
C SER A 140 18.03 -3.17 4.41
N PHE A 141 18.50 -2.13 3.73
CA PHE A 141 19.17 -1.01 4.37
C PHE A 141 18.23 -0.26 5.32
N VAL A 142 16.97 -0.04 4.95
CA VAL A 142 15.97 0.57 5.84
C VAL A 142 15.76 -0.28 7.09
N ILE A 143 15.77 -1.61 6.97
CA ILE A 143 15.62 -2.53 8.09
C ILE A 143 16.85 -2.51 9.00
N GLU A 144 18.05 -2.65 8.45
CA GLU A 144 19.31 -2.59 9.21
C GLU A 144 19.48 -1.23 9.90
N ALA A 145 19.15 -0.14 9.20
CA ALA A 145 19.17 1.20 9.78
C ALA A 145 18.15 1.32 10.92
N ALA A 146 16.92 0.81 10.76
CA ALA A 146 15.94 0.79 11.82
C ALA A 146 16.45 -0.01 13.04
N GLN A 147 17.06 -1.17 12.83
CA GLN A 147 17.59 -1.98 13.94
C GLN A 147 18.77 -1.29 14.65
N GLY A 148 19.75 -0.81 13.89
CA GLY A 148 20.99 -0.21 14.39
C GLY A 148 20.82 1.17 15.02
N THR A 149 19.72 1.88 14.73
CA THR A 149 19.44 3.23 15.27
C THR A 149 18.32 3.28 16.30
N GLY A 150 17.76 2.14 16.71
CA GLY A 150 16.67 2.16 17.68
C GLY A 150 15.33 2.57 17.09
N LEU A 151 15.00 2.04 15.91
CA LEU A 151 13.85 2.41 15.09
C LEU A 151 13.86 3.91 14.77
N PHE A 152 14.96 4.39 14.18
CA PHE A 152 15.19 5.80 13.84
C PHE A 152 15.13 6.73 15.06
N GLY A 153 15.66 6.27 16.21
CA GLY A 153 15.72 7.04 17.43
C GLY A 153 14.42 7.07 18.25
N ILE A 154 13.41 6.27 17.90
CA ILE A 154 12.22 6.08 18.76
C ILE A 154 12.65 5.45 20.10
N TYR A 155 13.70 4.63 20.09
CA TYR A 155 14.27 4.02 21.28
C TYR A 155 15.71 4.51 21.49
N PRO A 156 16.15 4.60 22.76
CA PRO A 156 17.46 5.16 23.09
C PRO A 156 18.63 4.23 22.76
N TYR A 157 18.37 3.01 22.26
CA TYR A 157 19.39 2.01 21.98
C TYR A 157 19.06 1.17 20.74
N ALA A 158 20.09 0.56 20.15
CA ALA A 158 19.96 -0.37 19.02
C ALA A 158 19.27 -1.66 19.44
N TYR A 159 18.38 -2.14 18.58
CA TYR A 159 17.56 -3.34 18.77
C TYR A 159 18.32 -4.62 18.44
N ARG A 160 19.19 -4.51 17.43
CA ARG A 160 20.10 -5.54 16.94
C ARG A 160 21.31 -4.83 16.35
N THR A 161 22.41 -5.56 16.25
CA THR A 161 23.60 -5.09 15.56
C THR A 161 23.32 -5.05 14.07
N ALA A 162 23.48 -3.88 13.44
CA ALA A 162 23.35 -3.76 11.99
C ALA A 162 24.50 -4.48 11.31
N ASP A 163 24.19 -5.28 10.28
CA ASP A 163 25.15 -6.14 9.59
C ASP A 163 25.12 -5.93 8.06
N VAL A 164 26.29 -5.63 7.48
CA VAL A 164 26.46 -5.50 6.03
C VAL A 164 26.26 -6.85 5.31
N ASP A 165 26.58 -7.98 5.95
CA ASP A 165 26.38 -9.30 5.35
C ASP A 165 24.88 -9.60 5.16
N ASP A 166 24.01 -9.10 6.05
CA ASP A 166 22.55 -9.20 5.90
C ASP A 166 22.04 -8.42 4.68
N LEU A 167 22.63 -7.25 4.36
CA LEU A 167 22.34 -6.53 3.12
C LEU A 167 22.63 -7.39 1.89
N ILE A 168 23.73 -8.15 1.92
CA ILE A 168 24.16 -9.02 0.82
C ILE A 168 23.16 -10.18 0.66
N TYR A 169 22.84 -10.87 1.76
CA TYR A 169 21.91 -12.02 1.74
C TYR A 169 20.51 -11.63 1.31
N ASN A 170 19.98 -10.54 1.84
CA ASN A 170 18.67 -10.02 1.49
C ASN A 170 18.61 -9.56 0.03
N THR A 171 19.66 -8.89 -0.46
CA THR A 171 19.76 -8.50 -1.88
C THR A 171 19.85 -9.73 -2.79
N ALA A 172 20.62 -10.74 -2.41
CA ALA A 172 20.70 -12.02 -3.14
C ALA A 172 19.33 -12.72 -3.20
N GLY A 173 18.59 -12.73 -2.07
CA GLY A 173 17.21 -13.17 -2.00
C GLY A 173 16.31 -12.47 -3.02
N ALA A 174 16.35 -11.14 -3.08
CA ALA A 174 15.59 -10.36 -4.05
C ALA A 174 15.97 -10.68 -5.51
N VAL A 175 17.25 -10.90 -5.81
CA VAL A 175 17.69 -11.30 -7.15
C VAL A 175 17.18 -12.71 -7.52
N LEU A 176 17.29 -13.67 -6.60
CA LEU A 176 16.78 -15.03 -6.80
C LEU A 176 15.26 -15.05 -6.98
N GLY A 177 14.55 -14.25 -6.19
CA GLY A 177 13.10 -14.08 -6.31
C GLY A 177 12.67 -13.53 -7.65
N TRP A 178 13.39 -12.50 -8.13
CA TRP A 178 13.18 -11.96 -9.47
C TRP A 178 13.44 -13.02 -10.55
N TRP A 179 14.51 -13.81 -10.40
CA TRP A 179 14.83 -14.88 -11.34
C TRP A 179 13.74 -15.96 -11.36
N CYS A 180 13.19 -16.35 -10.21
CA CYS A 180 12.02 -17.25 -10.11
C CYS A 180 10.79 -16.66 -10.84
N ALA A 181 10.52 -15.36 -10.67
CA ALA A 181 9.45 -14.68 -11.39
C ALA A 181 9.66 -14.70 -12.91
N LEU A 182 10.91 -14.55 -13.37
CA LEU A 182 11.28 -14.66 -14.78
C LEU A 182 11.04 -16.08 -15.32
N GLN A 183 11.48 -17.13 -14.61
CA GLN A 183 11.26 -18.52 -15.02
C GLN A 183 9.76 -18.81 -15.13
N LEU A 184 8.99 -18.41 -14.12
CA LEU A 184 7.53 -18.58 -14.13
C LEU A 184 6.89 -17.79 -15.26
N GLY A 185 7.40 -16.61 -15.59
CA GLY A 185 6.94 -15.79 -16.70
C GLY A 185 7.05 -16.46 -18.08
N ARG A 186 7.96 -17.45 -18.24
CA ARG A 186 8.05 -18.25 -19.48
C ARG A 186 6.90 -19.24 -19.64
N VAL A 187 6.34 -19.71 -18.54
CA VAL A 187 5.21 -20.66 -18.53
C VAL A 187 3.86 -19.92 -18.39
N LEU A 188 3.84 -18.84 -17.62
CA LEU A 188 2.67 -18.02 -17.33
C LEU A 188 2.95 -16.53 -17.61
N PRO A 189 2.86 -16.10 -18.88
CA PRO A 189 3.21 -14.74 -19.31
C PRO A 189 2.48 -13.66 -18.50
N PRO A 190 3.19 -12.63 -18.00
CA PRO A 190 2.59 -11.46 -17.39
C PRO A 190 1.71 -10.69 -18.39
N GLY A 191 0.41 -11.00 -18.41
CA GLY A 191 -0.63 -10.12 -18.97
C GLY A 191 -0.36 -9.63 -20.40
N ALA A 192 -0.15 -10.55 -21.35
CA ALA A 192 0.09 -10.28 -22.78
C ALA A 192 -1.11 -9.71 -23.57
N LEU A 193 -2.03 -8.98 -22.93
CA LEU A 193 -3.18 -8.37 -23.62
C LEU A 193 -3.49 -7.02 -22.94
N ALA A 194 -2.58 -6.07 -23.09
CA ALA A 194 -2.84 -4.66 -22.86
C ALA A 194 -2.81 -3.97 -24.23
N ALA A 195 -3.77 -4.29 -25.09
CA ALA A 195 -4.14 -3.36 -26.14
C ALA A 195 -4.70 -2.12 -25.43
N GLU A 196 -4.20 -0.96 -25.82
CA GLU A 196 -4.56 0.35 -25.27
C GLU A 196 -6.08 0.53 -25.29
N GLY A 197 -6.73 0.30 -24.15
CA GLY A 197 -8.19 0.19 -24.08
C GLY A 197 -8.83 1.50 -23.65
N GLU A 198 -9.79 1.94 -24.45
CA GLU A 198 -10.74 3.04 -24.28
C GLU A 198 -11.30 3.17 -22.84
N VAL A 199 -11.78 4.37 -22.50
CA VAL A 199 -12.47 4.63 -21.23
C VAL A 199 -13.69 3.71 -21.14
N THR A 200 -13.76 2.86 -20.11
CA THR A 200 -14.91 1.98 -19.95
C THR A 200 -16.10 2.74 -19.35
N HIS A 201 -17.26 2.60 -19.98
CA HIS A 201 -18.55 3.06 -19.46
C HIS A 201 -19.29 1.99 -18.64
N ARG A 202 -18.74 0.77 -18.54
CA ARG A 202 -19.29 -0.33 -17.72
C ARG A 202 -18.24 -0.86 -16.75
N PRO A 203 -17.71 -0.03 -15.83
CA PRO A 203 -16.69 -0.48 -14.89
C PRO A 203 -17.29 -1.46 -13.88
N GLY A 204 -16.59 -2.59 -13.67
CA GLY A 204 -16.89 -3.53 -12.59
C GLY A 204 -16.62 -2.96 -11.20
N PHE A 205 -17.17 -3.60 -10.17
CA PHE A 205 -17.16 -3.13 -8.78
C PHE A 205 -15.78 -2.67 -8.27
N VAL A 206 -14.76 -3.54 -8.37
CA VAL A 206 -13.42 -3.27 -7.86
C VAL A 206 -12.84 -2.00 -8.50
N ARG A 207 -13.07 -1.79 -9.80
CA ARG A 207 -12.59 -0.59 -10.50
C ARG A 207 -13.25 0.68 -9.96
N ARG A 208 -14.57 0.63 -9.69
CA ARG A 208 -15.31 1.75 -9.08
C ARG A 208 -14.79 2.06 -7.67
N CYS A 209 -14.53 1.03 -6.86
CA CYS A 209 -13.95 1.22 -5.52
C CYS A 209 -12.55 1.85 -5.57
N VAL A 210 -11.70 1.40 -6.48
CA VAL A 210 -10.35 1.97 -6.67
C VAL A 210 -10.42 3.42 -7.12
N ALA A 211 -11.31 3.75 -8.08
CA ALA A 211 -11.53 5.13 -8.50
C ALA A 211 -11.97 6.03 -7.33
N LEU A 212 -13.01 5.60 -6.60
CA LEU A 212 -13.53 6.35 -5.46
C LEU A 212 -12.47 6.52 -4.35
N TRP A 213 -11.65 5.50 -4.10
CA TRP A 213 -10.56 5.60 -3.13
C TRP A 213 -9.50 6.62 -3.54
N LEU A 214 -9.08 6.61 -4.82
CA LEU A 214 -8.16 7.62 -5.36
C LEU A 214 -8.75 9.03 -5.26
N ASP A 215 -10.03 9.18 -5.60
CA ASP A 215 -10.74 10.46 -5.47
C ASP A 215 -10.81 10.90 -4.00
N THR A 216 -11.07 9.98 -3.06
CA THR A 216 -11.11 10.25 -1.62
C THR A 216 -9.76 10.69 -1.08
N VAL A 217 -8.67 10.01 -1.46
CA VAL A 217 -7.30 10.38 -1.09
C VAL A 217 -6.96 11.76 -1.65
N LEU A 218 -7.26 12.00 -2.94
CA LEU A 218 -7.05 13.30 -3.57
C LEU A 218 -7.80 14.41 -2.85
N MET A 219 -9.10 14.22 -2.57
CA MET A 219 -9.92 15.17 -1.83
C MET A 219 -9.35 15.43 -0.44
N GLY A 220 -8.94 14.39 0.29
CA GLY A 220 -8.31 14.51 1.61
C GLY A 220 -7.00 15.30 1.57
N THR A 221 -6.12 15.04 0.59
CA THR A 221 -4.87 15.79 0.40
C THR A 221 -5.14 17.26 0.05
N VAL A 222 -6.06 17.52 -0.87
CA VAL A 222 -6.44 18.90 -1.24
C VAL A 222 -7.03 19.63 -0.03
N LEU A 223 -7.93 18.98 0.71
CA LEU A 223 -8.52 19.55 1.93
C LEU A 223 -7.47 19.86 2.98
N LEU A 224 -6.53 18.94 3.22
CA LEU A 224 -5.43 19.14 4.17
C LEU A 224 -4.57 20.35 3.78
N VAL A 225 -4.18 20.47 2.51
CA VAL A 225 -3.37 21.59 2.02
C VAL A 225 -4.13 22.91 2.13
N LEU A 226 -5.40 22.94 1.69
CA LEU A 226 -6.22 24.16 1.76
C LEU A 226 -6.48 24.58 3.21
N ALA A 227 -6.75 23.63 4.11
CA ALA A 227 -6.91 23.90 5.52
C ALA A 227 -5.62 24.45 6.16
N ALA A 228 -4.46 23.84 5.85
CA ALA A 228 -3.17 24.32 6.34
C ALA A 228 -2.86 25.75 5.87
N VAL A 229 -3.07 26.04 4.58
CA VAL A 229 -2.89 27.39 4.01
C VAL A 229 -3.84 28.39 4.68
N ALA A 230 -5.11 28.01 4.86
CA ALA A 230 -6.10 28.85 5.54
C ALA A 230 -5.70 29.13 6.99
N SER A 231 -5.21 28.12 7.73
CA SER A 231 -4.72 28.29 9.10
C SER A 231 -3.52 29.23 9.18
N VAL A 232 -2.53 29.09 8.29
CA VAL A 232 -1.37 30.00 8.24
C VAL A 232 -1.80 31.44 7.90
N ALA A 233 -2.72 31.60 6.95
CA ALA A 233 -3.27 32.92 6.61
C ALA A 233 -4.04 33.53 7.80
N ALA A 234 -4.81 32.73 8.54
CA ALA A 234 -5.53 33.16 9.74
C ALA A 234 -4.59 33.72 10.81
N TRP A 235 -3.46 33.03 11.04
CA TRP A 235 -2.43 33.45 12.00
C TRP A 235 -1.72 34.74 11.60
N SER A 236 -1.75 35.08 10.31
CA SER A 236 -1.10 36.27 9.77
C SER A 236 -1.96 37.55 9.88
N ILE A 237 -3.22 37.42 10.29
CA ILE A 237 -4.19 38.53 10.35
C ILE A 237 -4.68 38.71 11.79
N PRO A 238 -4.67 39.93 12.37
CA PRO A 238 -5.24 40.17 13.70
C PRO A 238 -6.71 39.72 13.76
N ALA A 239 -7.04 38.86 14.74
CA ALA A 239 -8.35 38.20 14.88
C ALA A 239 -8.79 37.34 13.67
N GLY A 240 -7.85 36.93 12.80
CA GLY A 240 -8.14 36.10 11.62
C GLY A 240 -8.73 34.73 11.96
N GLU A 241 -8.46 34.21 13.15
CA GLU A 241 -9.10 33.00 13.70
C GLU A 241 -10.64 33.09 13.76
N ARG A 242 -11.22 34.29 13.87
CA ARG A 242 -12.68 34.49 13.83
C ARG A 242 -13.30 34.18 12.47
N LEU A 243 -12.54 34.31 11.38
CA LEU A 243 -12.99 33.92 10.03
C LEU A 243 -13.16 32.41 9.88
N PHE A 244 -12.53 31.64 10.77
CA PHE A 244 -12.54 30.18 10.80
C PHE A 244 -13.26 29.63 12.04
N GLN A 245 -14.06 30.46 12.71
CA GLN A 245 -15.01 29.98 13.72
C GLN A 245 -16.26 29.42 13.02
N GLY A 246 -16.68 28.19 13.39
CA GLY A 246 -17.85 27.51 12.82
C GLY A 246 -17.52 26.36 11.86
N GLY A 247 -18.51 25.92 11.06
CA GLY A 247 -18.43 24.74 10.18
C GLY A 247 -17.65 24.94 8.87
N TRP A 248 -16.70 25.86 8.80
CA TRP A 248 -15.99 26.21 7.55
C TRP A 248 -15.28 25.02 6.91
N LEU A 249 -14.72 24.11 7.71
CA LEU A 249 -14.05 22.91 7.21
C LEU A 249 -15.03 21.98 6.48
N VAL A 250 -16.28 21.91 6.96
CA VAL A 250 -17.35 21.14 6.31
C VAL A 250 -17.74 21.78 4.99
N VAL A 251 -17.85 23.12 4.93
CA VAL A 251 -18.11 23.86 3.69
C VAL A 251 -16.98 23.65 2.68
N LEU A 252 -15.73 23.74 3.12
CA LEU A 252 -14.55 23.50 2.30
C LEU A 252 -14.51 22.05 1.78
N ALA A 253 -14.76 21.07 2.65
CA ALA A 253 -14.86 19.67 2.28
C ALA A 253 -15.97 19.41 1.26
N ALA A 254 -17.15 20.01 1.46
CA ALA A 254 -18.26 19.92 0.52
C ALA A 254 -17.92 20.57 -0.83
N ALA A 255 -17.23 21.71 -0.84
CA ALA A 255 -16.77 22.36 -2.06
C ALA A 255 -15.77 21.48 -2.83
N VAL A 256 -14.76 20.93 -2.14
CA VAL A 256 -13.79 19.99 -2.73
C VAL A 256 -14.50 18.76 -3.29
N PHE A 257 -15.45 18.18 -2.54
CA PHE A 257 -16.26 17.05 -2.98
C PHE A 257 -17.08 17.37 -4.25
N VAL A 258 -17.81 18.49 -4.28
CA VAL A 258 -18.59 18.90 -5.47
C VAL A 258 -17.68 19.15 -6.67
N VAL A 259 -16.49 19.72 -6.46
CA VAL A 259 -15.52 19.91 -7.55
C VAL A 259 -15.04 18.56 -8.10
N VAL A 260 -14.57 17.66 -7.25
CA VAL A 260 -13.96 16.37 -7.67
C VAL A 260 -15.00 15.38 -8.21
N GLU A 261 -16.15 15.26 -7.57
CA GLU A 261 -17.18 14.26 -7.89
C GLU A 261 -18.32 14.80 -8.77
N GLY A 262 -18.43 16.12 -8.92
CA GLY A 262 -19.47 16.77 -9.74
C GLY A 262 -18.88 17.49 -10.94
N VAL A 263 -18.14 18.57 -10.69
CA VAL A 263 -17.68 19.51 -11.72
C VAL A 263 -16.66 18.85 -12.67
N VAL A 264 -15.64 18.17 -12.12
CA VAL A 264 -14.61 17.50 -12.93
C VAL A 264 -15.19 16.44 -13.87
N PRO A 265 -15.97 15.45 -13.40
CA PRO A 265 -16.56 14.45 -14.31
C PRO A 265 -17.56 15.08 -15.29
N TRP A 266 -18.31 16.11 -14.90
CA TRP A 266 -19.18 16.85 -15.83
C TRP A 266 -18.41 17.39 -17.04
N MET A 267 -17.26 18.00 -16.80
CA MET A 267 -16.38 18.55 -17.84
C MET A 267 -15.59 17.49 -18.62
N ARG A 268 -15.43 16.28 -18.07
CA ARG A 268 -14.55 15.23 -18.61
C ARG A 268 -15.29 13.95 -19.01
N GLY A 269 -16.51 14.07 -19.54
CA GLY A 269 -17.28 12.93 -20.06
C GLY A 269 -17.56 11.84 -19.02
N GLY A 270 -17.78 12.23 -17.77
CA GLY A 270 -18.02 11.34 -16.63
C GLY A 270 -16.78 10.75 -15.97
N SER A 271 -15.56 11.15 -16.34
CA SER A 271 -14.35 10.68 -15.67
C SER A 271 -13.94 11.60 -14.52
N THR A 272 -14.05 11.11 -13.28
CA THR A 272 -13.40 11.75 -12.10
C THR A 272 -11.87 11.64 -12.21
N PRO A 273 -11.07 12.37 -11.41
CA PRO A 273 -9.61 12.21 -11.41
C PRO A 273 -9.15 10.74 -11.24
N GLY A 274 -9.68 10.04 -10.24
CA GLY A 274 -9.46 8.62 -9.98
C GLY A 274 -10.04 7.75 -11.10
N GLY A 275 -11.23 8.09 -11.59
CA GLY A 275 -11.86 7.44 -12.73
C GLY A 275 -10.99 7.48 -13.99
N ARG A 276 -10.39 8.63 -14.30
CA ARG A 276 -9.44 8.81 -15.41
C ARG A 276 -8.18 7.99 -15.21
N PHE A 277 -7.63 7.97 -13.99
CA PHE A 277 -6.46 7.15 -13.66
C PHE A 277 -6.71 5.67 -13.93
N VAL A 278 -7.92 5.18 -13.59
CA VAL A 278 -8.37 3.81 -13.88
C VAL A 278 -9.21 3.68 -15.15
N ARG A 279 -9.10 4.62 -16.09
CA ARG A 279 -9.74 4.60 -17.41
C ARG A 279 -11.22 4.17 -17.35
N MET A 280 -12.01 4.83 -16.49
CA MET A 280 -13.45 4.63 -16.38
C MET A 280 -14.21 5.95 -16.37
N SER A 281 -15.44 5.91 -16.86
CA SER A 281 -16.45 6.94 -16.67
C SER A 281 -17.49 6.46 -15.67
N CYS A 282 -17.98 7.36 -14.81
CA CYS A 282 -19.15 7.13 -13.99
C CYS A 282 -20.45 7.20 -14.82
N GLU A 283 -20.41 7.83 -15.99
CA GLU A 283 -21.54 7.96 -16.89
C GLU A 283 -21.67 6.68 -17.73
N THR A 284 -22.60 5.81 -17.33
CA THR A 284 -22.82 4.47 -17.90
C THR A 284 -23.51 4.46 -19.27
N ARG A 285 -24.22 5.54 -19.58
CA ARG A 285 -24.91 5.84 -20.83
C ARG A 285 -24.82 7.35 -21.07
N GLU A 286 -24.75 7.78 -22.31
CA GLU A 286 -24.78 9.21 -22.66
C GLU A 286 -26.11 9.83 -22.20
N ARG A 287 -26.02 10.92 -21.45
CA ARG A 287 -27.18 11.72 -21.03
C ARG A 287 -26.98 13.16 -21.48
N THR A 288 -28.05 13.83 -21.87
CA THR A 288 -28.03 15.25 -22.28
C THR A 288 -29.04 16.08 -21.48
N GLY A 289 -28.78 17.39 -21.38
CA GLY A 289 -29.69 18.35 -20.75
C GLY A 289 -30.06 18.02 -19.29
N ALA A 290 -31.36 18.07 -18.99
CA ALA A 290 -31.91 17.87 -17.64
C ALA A 290 -31.64 16.47 -17.07
N HIS A 291 -31.63 15.42 -17.91
CA HIS A 291 -31.33 14.05 -17.45
C HIS A 291 -29.89 13.91 -16.99
N ARG A 292 -28.95 14.60 -17.65
CA ARG A 292 -27.55 14.64 -17.23
C ARG A 292 -27.43 15.34 -15.88
N LEU A 293 -28.09 16.49 -15.71
CA LEU A 293 -28.10 17.21 -14.44
C LEU A 293 -28.68 16.36 -13.30
N ALA A 294 -29.84 15.72 -13.52
CA ALA A 294 -30.49 14.86 -12.54
C ALA A 294 -29.58 13.68 -12.12
N PHE A 295 -28.89 13.06 -13.08
CA PHE A 295 -27.90 12.01 -12.80
C PHE A 295 -26.77 12.48 -11.88
N TYR A 296 -26.14 13.62 -12.17
CA TYR A 296 -25.05 14.13 -11.34
C TYR A 296 -25.53 14.56 -9.95
N LEU A 297 -26.71 15.17 -9.84
CA LEU A 297 -27.29 15.52 -8.54
C LEU A 297 -27.58 14.25 -7.72
N ALA A 298 -28.22 13.24 -8.31
CA ALA A 298 -28.46 11.96 -7.64
C ALA A 298 -27.15 11.29 -7.21
N ARG A 299 -26.11 11.31 -8.06
CA ARG A 299 -24.79 10.77 -7.74
C ARG A 299 -24.15 11.51 -6.57
N LEU A 300 -24.17 12.85 -6.57
CA LEU A 300 -23.63 13.67 -5.48
C LEU A 300 -24.37 13.43 -4.15
N VAL A 301 -25.70 13.30 -4.18
CA VAL A 301 -26.49 13.00 -2.98
C VAL A 301 -26.16 11.61 -2.44
N VAL A 302 -26.09 10.60 -3.31
CA VAL A 302 -25.77 9.22 -2.91
C VAL A 302 -24.35 9.11 -2.35
N LEU A 303 -23.35 9.71 -3.02
CA LEU A 303 -21.96 9.68 -2.56
C LEU A 303 -21.72 10.58 -1.34
N GLY A 304 -22.31 11.77 -1.31
CA GLY A 304 -22.22 12.68 -0.16
C GLY A 304 -22.88 12.09 1.08
N GLY A 305 -24.07 11.51 0.91
CA GLY A 305 -24.75 10.75 1.95
C GLY A 305 -23.93 9.54 2.41
N SER A 306 -23.21 8.87 1.51
CA SER A 306 -22.37 7.74 1.91
C SER A 306 -21.19 8.14 2.79
N PHE A 307 -20.61 9.33 2.59
CA PHE A 307 -19.59 9.88 3.49
C PHE A 307 -20.17 10.30 4.85
N LEU A 308 -21.37 10.89 4.87
CA LEU A 308 -22.02 11.34 6.12
C LEU A 308 -22.48 10.17 7.01
N PHE A 309 -22.93 9.07 6.41
CA PHE A 309 -23.47 7.89 7.10
C PHE A 309 -22.55 6.66 6.99
N PHE A 310 -21.24 6.86 6.91
CA PHE A 310 -20.26 5.79 6.95
C PHE A 310 -20.25 5.09 8.33
N PRO A 311 -20.17 3.74 8.42
CA PRO A 311 -20.04 2.77 7.33
C PRO A 311 -21.37 2.24 6.76
N LEU A 312 -22.51 2.52 7.41
CA LEU A 312 -23.81 1.92 7.09
C LEU A 312 -24.22 2.14 5.63
N ALA A 313 -24.12 3.38 5.14
CA ALA A 313 -24.50 3.70 3.76
C ALA A 313 -23.61 2.98 2.73
N TRP A 314 -22.32 2.75 3.05
CA TRP A 314 -21.42 1.99 2.18
C TRP A 314 -21.82 0.51 2.11
N THR A 315 -22.22 -0.08 3.24
CA THR A 315 -22.72 -1.46 3.28
C THR A 315 -24.00 -1.59 2.46
N VAL A 316 -24.93 -0.65 2.58
CA VAL A 316 -26.17 -0.64 1.80
C VAL A 316 -25.87 -0.53 0.30
N LEU A 317 -24.98 0.37 -0.11
CA LEU A 317 -24.57 0.51 -1.51
C LEU A 317 -23.88 -0.75 -2.05
N MET A 318 -23.06 -1.43 -1.24
CA MET A 318 -22.43 -2.69 -1.61
C MET A 318 -23.47 -3.79 -1.84
N LEU A 319 -24.41 -3.95 -0.90
CA LEU A 319 -25.50 -4.94 -1.03
C LEU A 319 -26.38 -4.64 -2.25
N PHE A 320 -26.71 -3.37 -2.47
CA PHE A 320 -27.46 -2.94 -3.65
C PHE A 320 -26.72 -3.32 -4.94
N TYR A 321 -25.43 -3.02 -5.03
CA TYR A 321 -24.64 -3.35 -6.21
C TYR A 321 -24.52 -4.87 -6.45
N LEU A 322 -24.41 -5.68 -5.38
CA LEU A 322 -24.34 -7.14 -5.51
C LEU A 322 -25.58 -7.72 -6.20
N VAL A 323 -26.76 -7.15 -5.93
CA VAL A 323 -28.04 -7.55 -6.53
C VAL A 323 -28.27 -6.88 -7.89
N ALA A 324 -28.23 -5.55 -7.95
CA ALA A 324 -28.62 -4.78 -9.14
C ALA A 324 -27.52 -4.68 -10.20
N ARG A 325 -26.25 -4.94 -9.85
CA ARG A 325 -25.05 -4.75 -10.69
C ARG A 325 -24.90 -3.33 -11.27
N GLN A 326 -25.63 -2.37 -10.72
CA GLN A 326 -25.64 -0.95 -11.05
C GLN A 326 -25.73 -0.13 -9.75
N MET A 327 -25.37 1.15 -9.81
CA MET A 327 -25.53 2.05 -8.65
C MET A 327 -26.92 2.68 -8.65
N PRO A 328 -27.47 3.14 -7.50
CA PRO A 328 -28.82 3.70 -7.44
C PRO A 328 -29.04 4.87 -8.41
N TYR A 329 -28.02 5.73 -8.58
CA TYR A 329 -28.07 6.86 -9.49
C TYR A 329 -27.98 6.48 -10.98
N ASP A 330 -27.63 5.23 -11.34
CA ASP A 330 -27.62 4.78 -12.74
C ASP A 330 -29.05 4.62 -13.31
N PHE A 331 -30.06 4.49 -12.45
CA PHE A 331 -31.48 4.39 -12.83
C PHE A 331 -32.12 5.74 -13.19
N VAL A 332 -31.42 6.85 -12.92
CA VAL A 332 -31.79 8.20 -13.36
C VAL A 332 -31.35 8.41 -14.81
#